data_AF-R7PD61-F1
#
_entry.id   AF-R7PD61-F1
#
_cell.length_a   1.000
_cell.length_b   1.000
_cell.length_c   1.000
_cell.angle_alpha   90.00
_cell.angle_beta   90.00
_cell.angle_gamma   90.00
#
_symmetry.space_group_name_H-M   'P 1'
#
loop_
_entity.id
_entity.type
_entity.pdbx_description
1 polymer ?
#
loop_
_entity_poly.entity_id
_entity_poly.type
_entity_poly.pdbx_seq_one_letter_code
_entity_poly.pdbx_strand_id
1 'polypeptide(L)'
;MATAQGGAACVGQTLYVCGGEQAGGGCGLYALSLKQPQQWERRADYPGPPRLQPVVVAAGESLYLMGGYSMVDGRCVMPSEVWRYDPEKNAWQAAGKLPPHEGQTEPRGLVGASGAALPDGRILVGGGVCDSLFREAVEGRGGADYLRHPAAWYRFSSDLLCMDPLSGQWTLLGRWPELARAGGMLLCRNNWLFMAVGELKPGVRTPQVTAWPLETLLNAAAASK
;
A
#
# COMPACT_ATOMS: atom_id res chain seq x y z
N MET A 1 -3.90 -22.44 -1.43
CA MET A 1 -3.29 -21.12 -1.25
C MET A 1 -4.41 -20.11 -1.18
N ALA A 2 -4.63 -19.54 -0.01
CA ALA A 2 -5.55 -18.43 0.18
C ALA A 2 -4.77 -17.40 0.98
N THR A 3 -4.54 -16.21 0.42
CA THR A 3 -3.97 -15.09 1.15
C THR A 3 -5.10 -14.10 1.40
N ALA A 4 -5.67 -14.09 2.61
CA ALA A 4 -6.52 -12.99 3.02
C ALA A 4 -5.63 -11.79 3.34
N GLN A 5 -6.09 -10.56 3.06
CA GLN A 5 -5.34 -9.34 3.40
C GLN A 5 -3.97 -9.21 2.70
N GLY A 6 -3.77 -9.91 1.59
CA GLY A 6 -2.57 -9.77 0.73
C GLY A 6 -2.74 -8.69 -0.33
N GLY A 7 -1.70 -8.48 -1.13
CA GLY A 7 -1.75 -7.63 -2.31
C GLY A 7 -1.53 -8.44 -3.58
N ALA A 8 -2.01 -7.92 -4.70
CA ALA A 8 -1.84 -8.54 -6.01
C ALA A 8 -1.51 -7.48 -7.06
N ALA A 9 -0.65 -7.83 -8.01
CA ALA A 9 -0.35 -6.99 -9.16
C ALA A 9 0.06 -7.85 -10.37
N CYS A 10 -0.07 -7.29 -11.58
CA CYS A 10 0.26 -7.98 -12.82
C CYS A 10 1.49 -7.33 -13.47
N VAL A 11 2.52 -8.12 -13.73
CA VAL A 11 3.67 -7.70 -14.55
C VAL A 11 3.62 -8.50 -15.85
N GLY A 12 3.54 -7.80 -16.99
CA GLY A 12 3.31 -8.45 -18.29
C GLY A 12 2.03 -9.29 -18.27
N GLN A 13 2.16 -10.59 -18.51
CA GLN A 13 1.05 -11.56 -18.50
C GLN A 13 1.11 -12.51 -17.29
N THR A 14 1.72 -12.07 -16.19
CA THR A 14 1.84 -12.87 -14.97
C THR A 14 1.21 -12.10 -13.81
N LEU A 15 0.20 -12.72 -13.19
CA LEU A 15 -0.39 -12.24 -11.95
C LEU A 15 0.46 -12.69 -10.77
N TYR A 16 0.75 -11.78 -9.85
CA TYR A 16 1.48 -12.05 -8.64
C TYR A 16 0.65 -11.74 -7.41
N VAL A 17 0.80 -12.55 -6.37
CA VAL A 17 0.14 -12.39 -5.07
C VAL A 17 1.17 -12.58 -3.96
N CYS A 18 1.22 -11.66 -3.00
CA CYS A 18 2.07 -11.77 -1.82
C CYS A 18 1.50 -11.05 -0.59
N GLY A 19 2.16 -11.24 0.54
CA GLY A 19 1.67 -10.80 1.84
C GLY A 19 0.40 -11.54 2.26
N GLY A 20 -0.34 -10.93 3.18
CA GLY A 20 -1.55 -11.49 3.76
C GLY A 20 -1.29 -12.64 4.73
N GLU A 21 -2.37 -13.25 5.16
CA GLU A 21 -2.36 -14.46 5.98
C GLU A 21 -1.92 -15.64 5.11
N GLN A 22 -0.72 -16.14 5.35
CA GLN A 22 -0.17 -17.33 4.69
C GLN A 22 -0.03 -18.46 5.70
N ALA A 23 -0.24 -19.71 5.25
CA ALA A 23 -0.05 -20.89 6.09
C ALA A 23 1.38 -20.89 6.66
N GLY A 24 1.50 -21.05 7.99
CA GLY A 24 2.78 -21.02 8.70
C GLY A 24 3.42 -19.65 8.84
N GLY A 25 2.72 -18.55 8.53
CA GLY A 25 3.26 -17.19 8.66
C GLY A 25 4.38 -16.90 7.66
N GLY A 26 4.21 -17.34 6.40
CA GLY A 26 5.23 -17.22 5.36
C GLY A 26 5.31 -15.84 4.69
N CYS A 27 6.44 -15.59 4.03
CA CYS A 27 6.70 -14.40 3.21
C CYS A 27 6.66 -14.73 1.70
N GLY A 28 5.79 -15.67 1.32
CA GLY A 28 5.73 -16.20 -0.04
C GLY A 28 5.25 -15.18 -1.07
N LEU A 29 5.89 -15.21 -2.23
CA LEU A 29 5.37 -14.65 -3.47
C LEU A 29 4.88 -15.80 -4.35
N TYR A 30 3.71 -15.62 -4.96
CA TYR A 30 3.12 -16.61 -5.85
C TYR A 30 2.79 -15.97 -7.20
N ALA A 31 3.08 -16.69 -8.27
CA ALA A 31 2.91 -16.25 -9.64
C ALA A 31 1.94 -17.16 -10.40
N LEU A 32 1.08 -16.58 -11.24
CA LEU A 32 0.17 -17.28 -12.14
C LEU A 32 0.31 -16.70 -13.54
N SER A 33 0.70 -17.55 -14.50
CA SER A 33 0.72 -17.16 -15.91
C SER A 33 -0.71 -17.00 -16.42
N LEU A 34 -1.04 -15.84 -16.97
CA LEU A 34 -2.36 -15.59 -17.58
C LEU A 34 -2.50 -16.25 -18.96
N LYS A 35 -1.40 -16.70 -19.58
CA LYS A 35 -1.45 -17.53 -20.78
C LYS A 35 -1.92 -18.96 -20.48
N GLN A 36 -1.57 -19.47 -19.30
CA GLN A 36 -1.89 -20.83 -18.85
C GLN A 36 -2.26 -20.80 -17.36
N PRO A 37 -3.46 -20.31 -17.00
CA PRO A 37 -3.83 -20.00 -15.62
C PRO A 37 -4.25 -21.26 -14.84
N GLN A 38 -3.49 -22.34 -14.95
CA GLN A 38 -3.81 -23.64 -14.35
C GLN A 38 -3.07 -23.89 -13.03
N GLN A 39 -1.88 -23.31 -12.85
CA GLN A 39 -1.05 -23.59 -11.68
C GLN A 39 -0.36 -22.34 -11.15
N TRP A 40 -0.42 -22.17 -9.83
CA TRP A 40 0.37 -21.17 -9.13
C TRP A 40 1.79 -21.69 -8.87
N GLU A 41 2.78 -20.87 -9.19
CA GLU A 41 4.19 -21.12 -8.92
C GLU A 41 4.65 -20.30 -7.72
N ARG A 42 5.30 -20.93 -6.74
CA ARG A 42 5.97 -20.21 -5.65
C ARG A 42 7.26 -19.58 -6.19
N ARG A 43 7.47 -18.31 -5.86
CA ARG A 43 8.66 -17.51 -6.18
C ARG A 43 9.48 -17.25 -4.91
N ALA A 44 10.57 -16.50 -5.05
CA ALA A 44 11.40 -16.12 -3.91
C ALA A 44 10.60 -15.37 -2.85
N ASP A 45 10.85 -15.71 -1.58
CA ASP A 45 10.23 -15.06 -0.44
C ASP A 45 10.72 -13.61 -0.33
N TYR A 46 9.81 -12.69 0.01
CA TYR A 46 10.23 -11.31 0.25
C TYR A 46 10.97 -11.22 1.59
N PRO A 47 11.95 -10.29 1.72
CA PRO A 47 12.71 -10.16 2.96
C PRO A 47 11.91 -9.46 4.08
N GLY A 48 12.23 -9.81 5.32
CA GLY A 48 11.62 -9.25 6.51
C GLY A 48 10.41 -10.05 7.02
N PRO A 49 9.65 -9.49 7.97
CA PRO A 49 8.54 -10.20 8.60
C PRO A 49 7.34 -10.33 7.64
N PRO A 50 6.40 -11.25 7.92
CA PRO A 50 5.11 -11.31 7.23
C PRO A 50 4.40 -9.96 7.22
N ARG A 51 3.60 -9.68 6.19
CA ARG A 51 2.93 -8.39 6.02
C ARG A 51 1.44 -8.59 5.73
N LEU A 52 0.58 -8.11 6.63
CA LEU A 52 -0.85 -7.98 6.41
C LEU A 52 -1.16 -6.60 5.82
N GLN A 53 -2.09 -6.58 4.87
CA GLN A 53 -2.54 -5.40 4.13
C GLN A 53 -1.40 -4.55 3.53
N PRO A 54 -0.40 -5.17 2.87
CA PRO A 54 0.64 -4.38 2.21
C PRO A 54 0.09 -3.72 0.94
N VAL A 55 0.77 -2.67 0.49
CA VAL A 55 0.63 -2.13 -0.85
C VAL A 55 1.51 -2.95 -1.79
N VAL A 56 0.90 -3.50 -2.84
CA VAL A 56 1.59 -4.24 -3.91
C VAL A 56 1.27 -3.58 -5.25
N VAL A 57 2.30 -3.14 -5.97
CA VAL A 57 2.14 -2.42 -7.25
C VAL A 57 3.10 -2.98 -8.29
N ALA A 58 2.63 -3.19 -9.52
CA ALA A 58 3.49 -3.43 -10.67
C ALA A 58 3.83 -2.09 -11.32
N ALA A 59 5.13 -1.79 -11.48
CA ALA A 59 5.61 -0.60 -12.15
C ALA A 59 6.81 -0.95 -13.04
N GLY A 60 6.73 -0.59 -14.31
CA GLY A 60 7.64 -1.12 -15.34
C GLY A 60 7.57 -2.65 -15.38
N GLU A 61 8.72 -3.30 -15.31
CA GLU A 61 8.87 -4.77 -15.36
C GLU A 61 9.05 -5.39 -13.96
N SER A 62 8.65 -4.70 -12.90
CA SER A 62 8.91 -5.13 -11.52
C SER A 62 7.69 -4.99 -10.62
N LEU A 63 7.66 -5.78 -9.55
CA LEU A 63 6.69 -5.61 -8.46
C LEU A 63 7.34 -4.82 -7.34
N TYR A 64 6.54 -4.04 -6.63
CA TYR A 64 6.93 -3.30 -5.44
C TYR A 64 6.03 -3.70 -4.29
N LEU A 65 6.63 -3.99 -3.14
CA LEU A 65 5.99 -4.35 -1.88
C LEU A 65 6.31 -3.27 -0.84
N MET A 66 5.28 -2.67 -0.26
CA MET A 66 5.38 -1.52 0.62
C MET A 66 4.45 -1.65 1.82
N GLY A 67 4.92 -1.27 3.01
CA GLY A 67 4.09 -1.17 4.20
C GLY A 67 3.46 -2.49 4.64
N GLY A 68 2.19 -2.41 5.04
CA GLY A 68 1.49 -3.43 5.81
C GLY A 68 1.90 -3.43 7.28
N TYR A 69 1.43 -4.44 8.02
CA TYR A 69 1.80 -4.65 9.41
C TYR A 69 1.90 -6.13 9.76
N SER A 70 2.49 -6.43 10.92
CA SER A 70 2.42 -7.73 11.57
C SER A 70 2.28 -7.59 13.08
N MET A 71 1.86 -8.68 13.74
CA MET A 71 1.84 -8.79 15.18
C MET A 71 2.96 -9.72 15.63
N VAL A 72 3.90 -9.20 16.42
CA VAL A 72 5.03 -9.95 17.00
C VAL A 72 4.96 -9.78 18.51
N ASP A 73 4.75 -10.87 19.25
CA ASP A 73 4.62 -10.86 20.72
C ASP A 73 3.64 -9.81 21.25
N GLY A 74 2.48 -9.70 20.58
CA GLY A 74 1.43 -8.73 20.93
C GLY A 74 1.72 -7.28 20.53
N ARG A 75 2.82 -7.01 19.82
CA ARG A 75 3.18 -5.68 19.33
C ARG A 75 2.98 -5.57 17.82
N CYS A 76 2.44 -4.45 17.38
CA CYS A 76 2.28 -4.11 15.98
C CYS A 76 3.60 -3.58 15.43
N VAL A 77 4.09 -4.26 14.40
CA VAL A 77 5.26 -3.87 13.62
C VAL A 77 4.78 -3.38 12.27
N MET A 78 5.17 -2.18 11.87
CA MET A 78 4.87 -1.59 10.55
C MET A 78 6.18 -1.47 9.77
N PRO A 79 6.48 -2.38 8.83
CA PRO A 79 7.71 -2.34 8.06
C PRO A 79 7.81 -1.08 7.21
N SER A 80 8.98 -0.44 7.23
CA SER A 80 9.25 0.78 6.46
C SER A 80 9.99 0.51 5.15
N GLU A 81 10.52 -0.71 4.98
CA GLU A 81 11.28 -1.10 3.79
C GLU A 81 10.36 -1.26 2.59
N VAL A 82 10.82 -0.68 1.47
CA VAL A 82 10.27 -0.90 0.13
C VAL A 82 11.11 -1.98 -0.55
N TRP A 83 10.45 -3.03 -1.01
CA TRP A 83 11.11 -4.11 -1.75
C TRP A 83 10.67 -4.11 -3.21
N ARG A 84 11.63 -4.28 -4.11
CA ARG A 84 11.39 -4.49 -5.54
C ARG A 84 11.68 -5.95 -5.89
N TYR A 85 10.75 -6.62 -6.54
CA TYR A 85 10.96 -7.95 -7.10
C TYR A 85 11.27 -7.84 -8.59
N ASP A 86 12.34 -8.52 -9.00
CA ASP A 86 12.74 -8.73 -10.38
C ASP A 86 12.27 -10.12 -10.84
N PRO A 87 11.24 -10.21 -11.72
CA PRO A 87 10.72 -11.47 -12.21
C PRO A 87 11.72 -12.34 -12.96
N GLU A 88 12.66 -11.74 -13.69
CA GLU A 88 13.64 -12.47 -14.48
C GLU A 88 14.67 -13.16 -13.58
N LYS A 89 15.09 -12.45 -12.53
CA LYS A 89 16.06 -12.96 -11.56
C LYS A 89 15.44 -13.79 -10.44
N ASN A 90 14.11 -13.78 -10.33
CA ASN A 90 13.39 -14.33 -9.20
C ASN A 90 13.99 -13.87 -7.86
N ALA A 91 14.20 -12.57 -7.71
CA ALA A 91 14.92 -12.02 -6.56
C ALA A 91 14.34 -10.67 -6.11
N TRP A 92 14.32 -10.47 -4.80
CA TRP A 92 13.97 -9.19 -4.18
C TRP A 92 15.21 -8.34 -3.91
N GLN A 93 15.07 -7.04 -4.11
CA GLN A 93 16.11 -6.03 -3.90
C GLN A 93 15.53 -4.85 -3.11
N ALA A 94 16.34 -4.23 -2.26
CA ALA A 94 15.92 -3.04 -1.53
C ALA A 94 15.67 -1.89 -2.52
N ALA A 95 14.55 -1.19 -2.36
CA ALA A 95 14.12 -0.10 -3.25
C ALA A 95 13.85 1.22 -2.51
N GLY A 96 14.29 1.31 -1.24
CA GLY A 96 14.17 2.50 -0.41
C GLY A 96 13.42 2.24 0.89
N LYS A 97 13.02 3.33 1.55
CA LYS A 97 12.22 3.33 2.77
C LYS A 97 11.08 4.33 2.66
N LEU A 98 9.98 4.06 3.36
CA LEU A 98 8.84 4.97 3.45
C LEU A 98 9.27 6.29 4.13
N PRO A 99 8.79 7.45 3.64
CA PRO A 99 9.10 8.74 4.25
C PRO A 99 8.29 8.92 5.54
N PRO A 100 8.75 9.72 6.52
CA PRO A 100 7.92 10.07 7.68
C PRO A 100 6.66 10.84 7.26
N HIS A 101 5.68 10.92 8.17
CA HIS A 101 4.65 11.96 8.09
C HIS A 101 5.30 13.34 8.24
N GLU A 102 4.70 14.38 7.66
CA GLU A 102 5.21 15.74 7.82
C GLU A 102 5.29 16.11 9.32
N GLY A 103 6.41 16.68 9.74
CA GLY A 103 6.69 17.00 11.14
C GLY A 103 7.06 15.81 12.03
N GLN A 104 7.20 14.61 11.48
CA GLN A 104 7.67 13.42 12.20
C GLN A 104 9.05 12.99 11.70
N THR A 105 9.76 12.21 12.52
CA THR A 105 11.09 11.66 12.19
C THR A 105 11.03 10.18 11.82
N GLU A 106 10.11 9.44 12.42
CA GLU A 106 9.96 8.01 12.17
C GLU A 106 9.22 7.74 10.86
N PRO A 107 9.63 6.71 10.08
CA PRO A 107 8.92 6.31 8.88
C PRO A 107 7.44 6.04 9.15
N ARG A 108 6.58 6.48 8.22
CA ARG A 108 5.15 6.19 8.29
C ARG A 108 4.85 4.71 8.10
N GLY A 109 3.71 4.28 8.64
CA GLY A 109 3.04 3.07 8.22
C GLY A 109 2.26 3.27 6.92
N LEU A 110 1.94 2.16 6.25
CA LEU A 110 0.98 2.09 5.15
C LEU A 110 0.13 0.83 5.33
N VAL A 111 -0.86 0.91 6.21
CA VAL A 111 -1.80 -0.19 6.48
C VAL A 111 -3.17 0.17 5.90
N GLY A 112 -3.69 -0.67 5.01
CA GLY A 112 -4.93 -0.41 4.28
C GLY A 112 -4.80 0.70 3.24
N ALA A 113 -3.58 1.17 2.95
CA ALA A 113 -3.31 2.06 1.83
C ALA A 113 -3.39 1.29 0.50
N SER A 114 -3.39 2.02 -0.61
CA SER A 114 -3.29 1.43 -1.95
C SER A 114 -2.33 2.23 -2.81
N GLY A 115 -1.93 1.67 -3.95
CA GLY A 115 -1.05 2.35 -4.88
C GLY A 115 -1.36 2.03 -6.34
N ALA A 116 -0.91 2.91 -7.23
CA ALA A 116 -1.09 2.79 -8.67
C ALA A 116 0.17 3.26 -9.39
N ALA A 117 0.57 2.54 -10.44
CA ALA A 117 1.68 2.97 -11.29
C ALA A 117 1.25 4.07 -12.27
N LEU A 118 2.16 5.00 -12.51
CA LEU A 118 2.06 6.00 -13.56
C LEU A 118 2.65 5.48 -14.87
N PRO A 119 2.26 6.05 -16.03
CA PRO A 119 2.80 5.64 -17.33
C PRO A 119 4.32 5.79 -17.45
N ASP A 120 4.92 6.70 -16.70
CA ASP A 120 6.37 6.95 -16.65
C ASP A 120 7.12 6.03 -15.67
N GLY A 121 6.42 5.07 -15.04
CA GLY A 121 6.98 4.10 -14.10
C GLY A 121 7.01 4.56 -12.65
N ARG A 122 6.68 5.82 -12.32
CA ARG A 122 6.54 6.25 -10.92
C ARG A 122 5.34 5.59 -10.25
N ILE A 123 5.34 5.56 -8.92
CA ILE A 123 4.28 4.90 -8.13
C ILE A 123 3.59 5.93 -7.25
N LEU A 124 2.27 6.06 -7.40
CA LEU A 124 1.43 6.79 -6.47
C LEU A 124 0.96 5.88 -5.34
N VAL A 125 0.93 6.40 -4.12
CA VAL A 125 0.40 5.73 -2.93
C VAL A 125 -0.48 6.69 -2.15
N GLY A 126 -1.63 6.22 -1.68
CA GLY A 126 -2.56 7.05 -0.91
C GLY A 126 -3.48 6.22 -0.01
N GLY A 127 -4.12 6.93 0.91
CA GLY A 127 -4.94 6.33 1.96
C GLY A 127 -4.12 5.65 3.05
N GLY A 128 -4.79 4.80 3.80
CA GLY A 128 -4.26 4.10 4.97
C GLY A 128 -4.73 4.71 6.28
N VAL A 129 -4.66 3.89 7.34
CA VAL A 129 -5.04 4.26 8.70
C VAL A 129 -4.04 5.23 9.34
N CYS A 130 -4.41 5.87 10.45
CA CYS A 130 -3.46 6.59 11.30
C CYS A 130 -2.61 5.59 12.08
N ASP A 131 -1.29 5.66 11.94
CA ASP A 131 -0.34 4.69 12.49
C ASP A 131 -0.49 4.47 14.00
N SER A 132 -0.58 5.56 14.78
CA SER A 132 -0.66 5.49 16.25
C SER A 132 -1.99 4.91 16.74
N LEU A 133 -3.11 5.40 16.20
CA LEU A 133 -4.44 4.90 16.57
C LEU A 133 -4.64 3.45 16.17
N PHE A 134 -4.17 3.08 14.98
CA PHE A 134 -4.24 1.69 14.53
C PHE A 134 -3.40 0.79 15.42
N ARG A 135 -2.15 1.19 15.71
CA ARG A 135 -1.25 0.46 16.60
C ARG A 135 -1.88 0.26 17.98
N GLU A 136 -2.41 1.31 18.58
CA GLU A 136 -3.10 1.20 19.87
C GLU A 136 -4.28 0.23 19.79
N ALA A 137 -5.10 0.30 18.75
CA ALA A 137 -6.25 -0.58 18.59
C ALA A 137 -5.87 -2.06 18.45
N VAL A 138 -4.94 -2.40 17.54
CA VAL A 138 -4.55 -3.80 17.29
C VAL A 138 -3.71 -4.40 18.42
N GLU A 139 -3.06 -3.57 19.23
CA GLU A 139 -2.37 -4.00 20.45
C GLU A 139 -3.30 -4.00 21.70
N GLY A 140 -4.61 -3.85 21.52
CA GLY A 140 -5.60 -3.95 22.60
C GLY A 140 -5.71 -2.72 23.51
N ARG A 141 -5.16 -1.58 23.09
CA ARG A 141 -5.13 -0.31 23.84
C ARG A 141 -6.03 0.79 23.28
N GLY A 142 -6.84 0.51 22.27
CA GLY A 142 -7.70 1.51 21.62
C GLY A 142 -8.90 2.02 22.45
N GLY A 143 -9.17 1.43 23.61
CA GLY A 143 -10.34 1.76 24.44
C GLY A 143 -11.64 1.09 24.00
N ALA A 144 -12.63 1.02 24.90
CA ALA A 144 -13.91 0.36 24.64
C ALA A 144 -14.81 1.13 23.65
N ASP A 145 -14.58 2.44 23.51
CA ASP A 145 -15.28 3.35 22.61
C ASP A 145 -14.58 3.51 21.25
N TYR A 146 -13.47 2.81 20.99
CA TYR A 146 -12.69 2.91 19.75
C TYR A 146 -13.55 2.89 18.49
N LEU A 147 -14.55 2.02 18.39
CA LEU A 147 -15.42 1.87 17.20
C LEU A 147 -16.53 2.93 17.11
N ARG A 148 -16.71 3.77 18.13
CA ARG A 148 -17.83 4.71 18.27
C ARG A 148 -17.47 6.16 17.92
N HIS A 149 -16.19 6.47 17.72
CA HIS A 149 -15.78 7.81 17.32
C HIS A 149 -16.28 8.22 15.92
N PRO A 150 -16.42 9.52 15.63
CA PRO A 150 -16.69 10.01 14.27
C PRO A 150 -15.49 9.76 13.34
N ALA A 151 -15.72 9.74 12.03
CA ALA A 151 -14.69 9.38 11.05
C ALA A 151 -13.42 10.24 11.14
N ALA A 152 -13.56 11.56 11.31
CA ALA A 152 -12.44 12.49 11.44
C ALA A 152 -11.48 12.15 12.59
N TRP A 153 -11.96 11.49 13.65
CA TRP A 153 -11.14 11.11 14.79
C TRP A 153 -10.07 10.07 14.43
N TYR A 154 -10.36 9.16 13.50
CA TYR A 154 -9.44 8.08 13.09
C TYR A 154 -8.29 8.56 12.21
N ARG A 155 -8.37 9.79 11.68
CA ARG A 155 -7.30 10.45 10.92
C ARG A 155 -6.70 9.57 9.82
N PHE A 156 -7.54 8.90 9.04
CA PHE A 156 -7.07 8.18 7.85
C PHE A 156 -6.31 9.15 6.94
N SER A 157 -5.22 8.66 6.35
CA SER A 157 -4.26 9.50 5.64
C SER A 157 -4.87 10.08 4.36
N SER A 158 -4.85 11.40 4.25
CA SER A 158 -5.18 12.14 3.04
C SER A 158 -3.97 12.39 2.13
N ASP A 159 -2.77 11.96 2.54
CA ASP A 159 -1.54 12.21 1.79
C ASP A 159 -1.56 11.43 0.46
N LEU A 160 -1.18 12.11 -0.63
CA LEU A 160 -0.81 11.48 -1.89
C LEU A 160 0.71 11.51 -2.04
N LEU A 161 1.33 10.34 -2.00
CA LEU A 161 2.76 10.18 -2.14
C LEU A 161 3.10 9.70 -3.55
N CYS A 162 4.24 10.16 -4.08
CA CYS A 162 4.82 9.68 -5.32
C CYS A 162 6.23 9.15 -5.06
N MET A 163 6.47 7.88 -5.36
CA MET A 163 7.79 7.26 -5.35
C MET A 163 8.38 7.28 -6.76
N ASP A 164 9.64 7.70 -6.86
CA ASP A 164 10.48 7.44 -8.03
C ASP A 164 11.27 6.14 -7.80
N PRO A 165 10.98 5.04 -8.52
CA PRO A 165 11.66 3.77 -8.31
C PRO A 165 13.12 3.76 -8.74
N LEU A 166 13.58 4.71 -9.57
CA LEU A 166 14.98 4.77 -9.99
C LEU A 166 15.88 5.30 -8.88
N SER A 167 15.40 6.31 -8.16
CA SER A 167 16.15 6.95 -7.07
C SER A 167 15.76 6.47 -5.67
N GLY A 168 14.61 5.79 -5.54
CA GLY A 168 14.01 5.43 -4.26
C GLY A 168 13.47 6.64 -3.47
N GLN A 169 13.40 7.82 -4.09
CA GLN A 169 12.95 9.05 -3.46
C GLN A 169 11.43 9.17 -3.45
N TRP A 170 10.92 9.83 -2.41
CA TRP A 170 9.50 10.08 -2.22
C TRP A 170 9.20 11.57 -2.26
N THR A 171 8.09 11.92 -2.89
CA THR A 171 7.54 13.28 -2.88
C THR A 171 6.11 13.25 -2.35
N LEU A 172 5.77 14.11 -1.39
CA LEU A 172 4.38 14.39 -1.03
C LEU A 172 3.81 15.34 -2.08
N LEU A 173 2.84 14.86 -2.86
CA LEU A 173 2.20 15.66 -3.90
C LEU A 173 1.11 16.59 -3.36
N GLY A 174 0.56 16.25 -2.19
CA GLY A 174 -0.46 17.06 -1.52
C GLY A 174 -1.36 16.22 -0.63
N ARG A 175 -2.41 16.87 -0.11
CA ARG A 175 -3.40 16.26 0.77
C ARG A 175 -4.79 16.43 0.19
N TRP A 176 -5.47 15.31 0.00
CA TRP A 176 -6.80 15.26 -0.59
C TRP A 176 -7.72 14.49 0.37
N PRO A 177 -8.70 15.14 1.00
CA PRO A 177 -9.57 14.51 2.01
C PRO A 177 -10.26 13.23 1.51
N GLU A 178 -10.56 13.14 0.21
CA GLU A 178 -11.20 11.97 -0.39
C GLU A 178 -10.28 10.75 -0.50
N LEU A 179 -8.96 10.94 -0.39
CA LEU A 179 -7.99 9.84 -0.27
C LEU A 179 -7.98 9.19 1.12
N ALA A 180 -8.55 9.84 2.15
CA ALA A 180 -8.61 9.33 3.51
C ALA A 180 -9.52 8.10 3.61
N ARG A 181 -8.98 6.96 3.19
CA ARG A 181 -9.64 5.66 3.07
C ARG A 181 -8.70 4.56 3.53
N ALA A 182 -9.23 3.58 4.24
CA ALA A 182 -8.56 2.29 4.44
C ALA A 182 -9.25 1.21 3.60
N GLY A 183 -8.47 0.35 2.94
CA GLY A 183 -9.01 -0.67 2.01
C GLY A 183 -9.69 -0.09 0.77
N GLY A 184 -9.36 1.16 0.41
CA GLY A 184 -9.74 1.76 -0.86
C GLY A 184 -8.84 1.27 -2.00
N MET A 185 -9.24 1.54 -3.25
CA MET A 185 -8.48 1.16 -4.43
C MET A 185 -8.05 2.40 -5.21
N LEU A 186 -6.74 2.65 -5.24
CA LEU A 186 -6.16 3.56 -6.22
C LEU A 186 -6.04 2.90 -7.58
N LEU A 187 -6.54 3.58 -8.60
CA LEU A 187 -6.47 3.15 -9.99
C LEU A 187 -5.98 4.31 -10.84
N CYS A 188 -5.03 4.06 -11.73
CA CYS A 188 -4.54 5.04 -12.70
C CYS A 188 -4.95 4.57 -14.10
N ARG A 189 -5.67 5.40 -14.86
CA ARG A 189 -6.06 5.08 -16.23
C ARG A 189 -6.33 6.34 -17.04
N ASN A 190 -5.88 6.38 -18.29
CA ASN A 190 -6.16 7.44 -19.26
C ASN A 190 -5.88 8.87 -18.73
N ASN A 191 -4.78 9.06 -18.01
CA ASN A 191 -4.40 10.32 -17.37
C ASN A 191 -5.28 10.77 -16.18
N TRP A 192 -6.00 9.84 -15.56
CA TRP A 192 -6.79 10.06 -14.35
C TRP A 192 -6.33 9.13 -13.22
N LEU A 193 -6.34 9.67 -12.00
CA LEU A 193 -6.27 8.88 -10.76
C LEU A 193 -7.68 8.75 -10.19
N PHE A 194 -8.03 7.54 -9.75
CA PHE A 194 -9.28 7.24 -9.08
C PHE A 194 -8.99 6.71 -7.68
N MET A 195 -9.73 7.18 -6.68
CA MET A 195 -9.90 6.50 -5.40
C MET A 195 -11.30 5.90 -5.37
N ALA A 196 -11.38 4.58 -5.45
CA ALA A 196 -12.63 3.86 -5.40
C ALA A 196 -12.84 3.24 -4.01
N VAL A 197 -14.06 3.39 -3.50
CA VAL A 197 -14.58 2.74 -2.30
C VAL A 197 -13.69 2.92 -1.05
N GLY A 198 -13.70 1.96 -0.14
CA GLY A 198 -12.91 1.96 1.08
C GLY A 198 -13.71 2.35 2.33
N GLU A 199 -13.05 2.22 3.47
CA GLU A 199 -13.56 2.60 4.78
C GLU A 199 -13.32 4.08 5.05
N LEU A 200 -14.36 4.76 5.55
CA LEU A 200 -14.27 6.12 6.11
C LEU A 200 -13.77 6.09 7.56
N LYS A 201 -14.07 4.99 8.24
CA LYS A 201 -13.66 4.61 9.59
C LYS A 201 -13.87 3.10 9.74
N PRO A 202 -13.30 2.44 10.77
CA PRO A 202 -13.53 1.03 11.02
C PRO A 202 -15.01 0.66 10.99
N GLY A 203 -15.38 -0.28 10.10
CA GLY A 203 -16.73 -0.80 9.96
C GLY A 203 -17.69 0.05 9.11
N VAL A 204 -17.30 1.25 8.65
CA VAL A 204 -18.15 2.12 7.82
C VAL A 204 -17.48 2.36 6.47
N ARG A 205 -18.12 1.87 5.41
CA ARG A 205 -17.63 1.95 4.02
C ARG A 205 -18.36 3.03 3.23
N THR A 206 -17.72 3.47 2.15
CA THR A 206 -18.33 4.33 1.14
C THR A 206 -18.37 3.63 -0.22
N PRO A 207 -19.44 3.79 -1.01
CA PRO A 207 -19.48 3.35 -2.41
C PRO A 207 -18.87 4.39 -3.37
N GLN A 208 -18.46 5.56 -2.87
CA GLN A 208 -18.00 6.67 -3.71
C GLN A 208 -16.74 6.32 -4.49
N VAL A 209 -16.66 6.88 -5.70
CA VAL A 209 -15.45 6.91 -6.51
C VAL A 209 -15.12 8.37 -6.77
N THR A 210 -13.93 8.79 -6.34
CA THR A 210 -13.41 10.13 -6.61
C THR A 210 -12.35 10.03 -7.70
N ALA A 211 -12.32 11.01 -8.61
CA ALA A 211 -11.39 11.03 -9.72
C ALA A 211 -10.73 12.41 -9.87
N TRP A 212 -9.45 12.42 -10.22
CA TRP A 212 -8.68 13.63 -10.48
C TRP A 212 -7.88 13.49 -11.79
N PRO A 213 -7.78 14.56 -12.59
CA PRO A 213 -6.77 14.61 -13.65
C PRO A 213 -5.38 14.48 -13.03
N LEU A 214 -4.52 13.62 -13.58
CA LEU A 214 -3.18 13.41 -13.05
C LEU A 214 -2.35 14.69 -13.05
N GLU A 215 -2.49 15.53 -14.09
CA GLU A 215 -1.77 16.79 -14.20
C GLU A 215 -2.04 17.72 -13.01
N THR A 216 -3.27 17.76 -12.50
CA THR A 216 -3.63 18.57 -11.32
C THR A 216 -2.85 18.12 -10.10
N LEU A 217 -2.77 16.80 -9.89
CA LEU A 217 -2.08 16.20 -8.74
C LEU A 217 -0.56 16.38 -8.84
N LEU A 218 0.00 16.20 -10.03
CA LEU A 218 1.45 16.30 -10.25
C LEU A 218 1.95 17.74 -10.18
N ASN A 219 1.15 18.71 -10.63
CA ASN A 219 1.53 20.13 -10.60
C ASN A 219 1.37 20.77 -9.22
N ALA A 220 0.47 20.26 -8.36
CA ALA A 220 0.31 20.75 -6.99
C ALA A 220 1.63 20.67 -6.18
N ALA A 221 2.45 19.65 -6.46
CA ALA A 221 3.77 19.48 -5.86
C ALA A 221 4.78 20.55 -6.28
N ALA A 222 4.65 21.10 -7.50
CA ALA A 222 5.54 22.12 -8.04
C ALA A 222 5.23 23.52 -7.51
N ALA A 223 3.97 23.79 -7.16
CA ALA A 223 3.53 25.09 -6.63
C ALA A 223 3.78 25.28 -5.13
N SER A 224 4.17 24.21 -4.41
CA SER A 224 4.45 24.22 -2.96
C SER A 224 5.94 24.32 -2.63
N LYS A 225 6.80 24.53 -3.65
CA LYS A 225 8.24 24.79 -3.53
C LYS A 225 8.52 26.26 -3.83
#